data_AF-B1WWG8-F1
#
_entry.id   AF-B1WWG8-F1
#
_cell.length_a   1.000
_cell.length_b   1.000
_cell.length_c   1.000
_cell.angle_alpha   90.00
_cell.angle_beta   90.00
_cell.angle_gamma   90.00
#
_symmetry.space_group_name_H-M   'P 1'
#
loop_
_entity.id
_entity.type
_entity.pdbx_description
1 polymer ?
#
loop_
_entity_poly.entity_id
_entity_poly.type
_entity_poly.pdbx_seq_one_letter_code
_entity_poly.pdbx_strand_id
1 'polypeptide(L)'
;MKYITCLLLSSSIVSSLIDVALGFQTPTLFPQVDKIQDGQSLLEVPYHKTRNINQSPSVMETKRRLAQEISIQIANDIAYGLVVAHDKQEIRYGTRMYRKVQTAINLLRRGAGLNGASRRSGVPRSVLDQLMQWGQQRPGASLYPIE
;
A
#
# COMPACT_ATOMS: atom_id res chain seq x y z
N MET A 1 -25.59 -36.32 27.41
CA MET A 1 -24.81 -37.57 27.33
C MET A 1 -25.30 -38.37 26.14
N LYS A 2 -24.36 -38.96 25.36
CA LYS A 2 -24.53 -39.92 24.24
C LYS A 2 -24.52 -39.29 22.83
N TYR A 3 -23.32 -39.07 22.27
CA TYR A 3 -22.65 -39.82 21.16
C TYR A 3 -23.02 -39.21 19.79
N ILE A 4 -22.22 -39.11 18.72
CA ILE A 4 -21.18 -39.99 18.18
C ILE A 4 -20.21 -39.13 17.35
N THR A 5 -18.92 -39.30 17.61
CA THR A 5 -17.77 -38.96 16.77
C THR A 5 -17.80 -39.74 15.45
N CYS A 6 -17.72 -39.07 14.30
CA CYS A 6 -17.32 -39.70 13.04
C CYS A 6 -15.88 -39.30 12.71
N LEU A 7 -15.02 -40.29 12.81
CA LEU A 7 -13.60 -40.28 12.57
C LEU A 7 -13.39 -41.07 11.26
N LEU A 8 -12.46 -40.57 10.43
CA LEU A 8 -11.56 -41.31 9.56
C LEU A 8 -11.90 -41.54 8.06
N LEU A 9 -10.89 -41.11 7.29
CA LEU A 9 -10.12 -41.87 6.28
C LEU A 9 -10.75 -42.13 4.92
N SER A 10 -10.01 -41.64 3.91
CA SER A 10 -9.63 -42.27 2.64
C SER A 10 -9.80 -41.25 1.50
N SER A 11 -8.97 -41.14 0.47
CA SER A 11 -7.65 -41.65 0.12
C SER A 11 -7.39 -41.04 -1.26
N SER A 12 -6.19 -40.55 -1.51
CA SER A 12 -5.75 -40.15 -2.86
C SER A 12 -6.00 -41.26 -3.88
N ILE A 13 -6.55 -40.92 -5.04
CA ILE A 13 -6.31 -41.68 -6.26
C ILE A 13 -5.82 -40.70 -7.33
N VAL A 14 -4.66 -41.05 -7.85
CA VAL A 14 -3.86 -40.42 -8.89
C VAL A 14 -4.12 -41.18 -10.20
N SER A 15 -4.19 -40.43 -11.32
CA SER A 15 -3.96 -40.87 -12.72
C SER A 15 -5.02 -41.82 -13.34
N SER A 16 -5.34 -41.80 -14.64
CA SER A 16 -4.74 -41.20 -15.84
C SER A 16 -5.69 -41.33 -17.05
N LEU A 17 -5.57 -40.38 -18.00
CA LEU A 17 -5.56 -40.49 -19.47
C LEU A 17 -6.66 -41.29 -20.22
N ILE A 18 -7.31 -40.64 -21.21
CA ILE A 18 -7.10 -40.87 -22.66
C ILE A 18 -7.76 -39.74 -23.48
N ASP A 19 -7.05 -39.39 -24.55
CA ASP A 19 -7.26 -38.42 -25.62
C ASP A 19 -8.63 -38.41 -26.32
N VAL A 20 -9.10 -37.21 -26.67
CA VAL A 20 -9.64 -36.93 -28.01
C VAL A 20 -9.07 -35.60 -28.48
N ALA A 21 -8.20 -35.71 -29.49
CA ALA A 21 -7.67 -34.60 -30.26
C ALA A 21 -8.78 -33.92 -31.07
N LEU A 22 -8.69 -32.59 -31.22
CA LEU A 22 -8.57 -31.91 -32.52
C LEU A 22 -8.55 -30.39 -32.33
N GLY A 23 -7.35 -29.81 -32.51
CA GLY A 23 -7.16 -28.58 -33.27
C GLY A 23 -7.42 -27.24 -32.57
N PHE A 24 -6.42 -26.71 -31.87
CA PHE A 24 -6.04 -25.29 -31.98
C PHE A 24 -4.55 -25.16 -31.64
N GLN A 25 -3.77 -24.69 -32.62
CA GLN A 25 -2.32 -24.59 -32.57
C GLN A 25 -1.89 -23.40 -31.71
N THR A 26 -1.09 -23.65 -30.68
CA THR A 26 -0.20 -22.68 -30.03
C THR A 26 1.24 -23.05 -30.36
N PRO A 27 2.08 -22.14 -30.87
CA PRO A 27 3.50 -22.39 -31.00
C PRO A 27 4.22 -22.03 -29.70
N THR A 28 4.70 -23.04 -28.97
CA THR A 28 5.80 -22.90 -28.02
C THR A 28 7.13 -23.04 -28.77
N LEU A 29 8.03 -22.09 -28.58
CA LEU A 29 9.46 -22.34 -28.76
C LEU A 29 10.23 -21.47 -27.77
N PHE A 30 10.65 -22.07 -26.67
CA PHE A 30 11.74 -21.53 -25.86
C PHE A 30 13.05 -21.80 -26.59
N PRO A 31 14.01 -20.86 -26.53
CA PRO A 31 15.40 -21.24 -26.45
C PRO A 31 15.99 -20.79 -25.10
N GLN A 32 16.45 -21.80 -24.36
CA GLN A 32 17.81 -21.96 -23.87
C GLN A 32 18.53 -20.71 -23.32
N VAL A 33 18.85 -20.81 -22.03
CA VAL A 33 19.83 -20.00 -21.31
C VAL A 33 21.21 -20.23 -21.92
N ASP A 34 21.79 -19.18 -22.50
CA ASP A 34 23.23 -18.98 -22.52
C ASP A 34 23.55 -17.59 -21.96
N LYS A 35 24.42 -17.58 -20.96
CA LYS A 35 25.00 -16.42 -20.31
C LYS A 35 26.04 -15.84 -21.26
N ILE A 36 26.01 -14.54 -21.55
CA ILE A 36 27.14 -13.59 -21.41
C ILE A 36 26.64 -12.17 -21.68
N GLN A 37 27.25 -11.27 -20.92
CA GLN A 37 27.03 -9.84 -20.73
C GLN A 37 26.86 -9.06 -22.03
N ASP A 38 25.91 -8.12 -22.03
CA ASP A 38 26.12 -6.78 -22.58
C ASP A 38 25.21 -5.79 -21.84
N GLY A 39 25.84 -4.75 -21.30
CA GLY A 39 25.17 -3.68 -20.58
C GLY A 39 24.39 -2.76 -21.51
N GLN A 40 23.48 -2.02 -20.88
CA GLN A 40 22.88 -0.77 -21.37
C GLN A 40 21.88 -0.89 -22.52
N SER A 41 20.59 -0.90 -22.15
CA SER A 41 19.65 0.11 -22.65
C SER A 41 18.35 0.02 -21.85
N LEU A 42 18.35 0.63 -20.66
CA LEU A 42 17.10 1.16 -20.13
C LEU A 42 16.70 2.27 -21.12
N LEU A 43 15.53 2.12 -21.76
CA LEU A 43 14.93 3.18 -22.55
C LEU A 43 14.75 4.40 -21.63
N GLU A 44 15.65 5.38 -21.73
CA GLU A 44 15.50 6.67 -21.06
C GLU A 44 14.27 7.36 -21.63
N VAL A 45 13.17 7.28 -20.89
CA VAL A 45 12.01 8.14 -21.16
C VAL A 45 12.46 9.57 -20.84
N PRO A 46 12.44 10.50 -21.81
CA PRO A 46 12.91 11.86 -21.59
C PRO A 46 11.99 12.56 -20.58
N TYR A 47 12.44 12.65 -19.33
CA TYR A 47 11.79 13.46 -18.31
C TYR A 47 12.27 14.90 -18.49
N HIS A 48 11.45 15.75 -19.12
CA HIS A 48 11.72 17.19 -19.11
C HIS A 48 11.38 17.75 -17.72
N LYS A 49 12.35 17.77 -16.81
CA LYS A 49 12.22 18.45 -15.52
C LYS A 49 12.25 19.96 -15.75
N THR A 50 11.09 20.56 -15.98
CA THR A 50 10.91 22.02 -16.11
C THR A 50 11.00 22.73 -14.75
N ARG A 51 12.03 22.44 -13.95
CA ARG A 51 12.32 23.21 -12.74
C ARG A 51 13.23 24.36 -13.16
N ASN A 52 12.72 25.58 -13.14
CA ASN A 52 13.56 26.77 -13.26
C ASN A 52 14.54 26.77 -12.07
N ILE A 53 15.81 26.45 -12.34
CA ILE A 53 16.86 26.26 -11.32
C ILE A 53 17.27 27.61 -10.70
N ASN A 54 16.88 28.74 -11.30
CA ASN A 54 17.40 30.07 -10.99
C ASN A 54 16.59 30.86 -9.96
N GLN A 55 15.55 30.27 -9.34
CA GLN A 55 14.78 30.92 -8.29
C GLN A 55 14.96 30.20 -6.96
N SER A 56 15.71 30.83 -6.05
CA SER A 56 15.76 30.41 -4.64
C SER A 56 14.34 30.44 -4.07
N PRO A 57 13.87 29.36 -3.42
CA PRO A 57 12.51 29.32 -2.89
C PRO A 57 12.32 30.42 -1.85
N SER A 58 11.20 31.12 -1.92
CA SER A 58 10.83 32.04 -0.86
C SER A 58 10.67 31.28 0.46
N VAL A 59 10.91 31.96 1.59
CA VAL A 59 10.71 31.36 2.92
C VAL A 59 9.30 30.76 3.07
N MET A 60 8.30 31.39 2.46
CA MET A 60 6.92 30.90 2.44
C MET A 60 6.76 29.59 1.68
N GLU A 61 7.41 29.47 0.51
CA GLU A 61 7.40 28.25 -0.30
C GLU A 61 8.09 27.09 0.44
N THR A 62 9.22 27.36 1.10
CA THR A 62 9.92 26.36 1.93
C THR A 62 9.03 25.87 3.08
N LYS A 63 8.36 26.78 3.79
CA LYS A 63 7.41 26.42 4.86
C LYS A 63 6.24 25.58 4.34
N ARG A 64 5.69 25.94 3.17
CA ARG A 64 4.60 25.18 2.54
C ARG A 64 5.03 23.76 2.19
N ARG A 65 6.24 23.59 1.63
CA ARG A 65 6.80 22.27 1.31
C ARG A 65 7.00 21.42 2.55
N LEU A 66 7.57 22.00 3.61
CA LEU A 66 7.74 21.32 4.90
C LEU A 66 6.39 20.85 5.46
N ALA A 67 5.39 21.73 5.49
CA ALA A 67 4.05 21.37 5.98
C ALA A 67 3.40 20.25 5.14
N GLN A 68 3.60 20.27 3.83
CA GLN A 68 3.14 19.23 2.92
C GLN A 68 3.85 17.88 3.20
N GLU A 69 5.16 17.91 3.40
CA GLU A 69 5.96 16.72 3.72
C GLU A 69 5.55 16.08 5.05
N ILE A 70 5.36 16.91 6.09
CA ILE A 70 4.82 16.47 7.38
C ILE A 70 3.44 15.82 7.20
N SER A 71 2.55 16.44 6.42
CA SER A 71 1.21 15.88 6.18
C SER A 71 1.26 14.56 5.42
N ILE A 72 2.18 14.41 4.45
CA ILE A 72 2.42 13.14 3.75
C ILE A 72 2.94 12.07 4.72
N GLN A 73 3.86 12.42 5.62
CA GLN A 73 4.38 11.50 6.63
C GLN A 73 3.25 10.98 7.54
N ILE A 74 2.44 11.89 8.10
CA ILE A 74 1.27 11.54 8.91
C ILE A 74 0.31 10.63 8.13
N ALA A 75 0.06 10.93 6.86
CA ALA A 75 -0.80 10.10 6.01
C ALA A 75 -0.28 8.67 5.85
N ASN A 76 1.04 8.52 5.71
CA ASN A 76 1.68 7.21 5.58
C ASN A 76 1.67 6.43 6.89
N ASP A 77 1.86 7.10 8.03
CA ASP A 77 1.76 6.48 9.34
C ASP A 77 0.33 5.97 9.57
N ILE A 78 -0.70 6.80 9.33
CA ILE A 78 -2.10 6.38 9.42
C ILE A 78 -2.44 5.24 8.44
N ALA A 79 -1.87 5.25 7.23
CA ALA A 79 -2.09 4.18 6.26
C ALA A 79 -1.54 2.83 6.76
N TYR A 80 -0.35 2.82 7.36
CA TYR A 80 0.21 1.63 7.98
C TYR A 80 -0.59 1.21 9.22
N GLY A 81 -0.94 2.16 10.09
CA GLY A 81 -1.78 1.92 11.26
C GLY A 81 -3.14 1.32 10.91
N LEU A 82 -3.70 1.64 9.73
CA LEU A 82 -4.95 1.05 9.27
C LEU A 82 -4.79 -0.44 8.91
N VAL A 83 -3.61 -0.86 8.44
CA VAL A 83 -3.30 -2.29 8.24
C VAL A 83 -3.24 -2.98 9.61
N VAL A 84 -2.53 -2.40 10.58
CA VAL A 84 -2.47 -2.93 11.95
C VAL A 84 -3.86 -3.00 12.59
N ALA A 85 -4.70 -1.98 12.37
CA ALA A 85 -6.09 -1.96 12.85
C ALA A 85 -6.95 -3.05 12.22
N HIS A 86 -6.68 -3.41 10.97
CA HIS A 86 -7.33 -4.52 10.30
C HIS A 86 -6.95 -5.86 10.93
N ASP A 87 -5.66 -6.07 11.18
CA ASP A 87 -5.13 -7.29 11.81
C ASP A 87 -5.67 -7.47 13.24
N LYS A 88 -5.82 -6.35 13.97
CA LYS A 88 -6.45 -6.29 15.31
C LYS A 88 -7.97 -6.41 15.29
N GLN A 89 -8.60 -6.51 14.12
CA GLN A 89 -10.06 -6.52 13.92
C GLN A 89 -10.82 -5.26 14.39
N GLU A 90 -10.11 -4.17 14.71
CA GLU A 90 -10.67 -2.88 15.15
C GLU A 90 -11.35 -2.12 14.00
N ILE A 91 -10.69 -2.11 12.83
CA ILE A 91 -11.22 -1.48 11.61
C ILE A 91 -11.10 -2.47 10.47
N ARG A 92 -12.20 -3.14 10.15
CA ARG A 92 -12.25 -4.12 9.06
C ARG A 92 -12.29 -3.43 7.69
N TYR A 93 -11.62 -4.04 6.72
CA TYR A 93 -11.70 -3.65 5.31
C TYR A 93 -13.16 -3.55 4.84
N GLY A 94 -13.44 -2.59 3.96
CA GLY A 94 -14.75 -2.38 3.35
C GLY A 94 -15.80 -1.68 4.21
N THR A 95 -15.58 -1.58 5.53
CA THR A 95 -16.49 -0.89 6.46
C THR A 95 -16.59 0.62 6.19
N ARG A 96 -17.66 1.25 6.69
CA ARG A 96 -17.82 2.72 6.60
C ARG A 96 -16.65 3.46 7.27
N MET A 97 -16.19 2.98 8.42
CA MET A 97 -15.04 3.58 9.12
C MET A 97 -13.76 3.47 8.28
N TYR A 98 -13.48 2.30 7.70
CA TYR A 98 -12.34 2.12 6.78
C TYR A 98 -12.34 3.14 5.65
N ARG A 99 -13.49 3.31 4.96
CA ARG A 99 -13.62 4.28 3.86
C ARG A 99 -13.42 5.72 4.33
N LYS A 100 -13.91 6.08 5.52
CA LYS A 100 -13.68 7.41 6.11
C LYS A 100 -12.20 7.65 6.41
N VAL A 101 -11.48 6.66 6.95
CA VAL A 101 -10.03 6.75 7.18
C VAL A 101 -9.28 6.92 5.86
N GLN A 102 -9.65 6.18 4.81
CA GLN A 102 -9.08 6.39 3.46
C GLN A 102 -9.30 7.82 2.95
N THR A 103 -10.48 8.40 3.18
CA THR A 103 -10.72 9.82 2.89
C THR A 103 -9.80 10.73 3.71
N ALA A 104 -9.59 10.47 4.99
CA ALA A 104 -8.66 11.24 5.83
C ALA A 104 -7.22 11.19 5.28
N ILE A 105 -6.72 10.01 4.91
CA ILE A 105 -5.40 9.82 4.28
C ILE A 105 -5.29 10.65 2.99
N ASN A 106 -6.31 10.60 2.14
CA ASN A 106 -6.32 11.37 0.89
C ASN A 106 -6.30 12.89 1.13
N LEU A 107 -6.96 13.37 2.19
CA LEU A 107 -6.93 14.79 2.57
C LEU A 107 -5.55 15.21 3.06
N LEU A 108 -4.90 14.40 3.89
CA LEU A 108 -3.54 14.64 4.38
C LEU A 108 -2.54 14.67 3.23
N ARG A 109 -2.62 13.72 2.29
CA ARG A 109 -1.77 13.73 1.08
C ARG A 109 -1.95 14.99 0.21
N ARG A 110 -3.09 15.68 0.34
CA ARG A 110 -3.36 16.98 -0.31
C ARG A 110 -2.94 18.19 0.53
N GLY A 111 -2.24 17.98 1.64
CA GLY A 111 -1.75 19.03 2.52
C GLY A 111 -2.75 19.51 3.56
N ALA A 112 -3.86 18.79 3.79
CA ALA A 112 -4.71 19.11 4.93
C ALA A 112 -3.95 18.87 6.24
N GLY A 113 -4.18 19.71 7.25
CA GLY A 113 -3.74 19.40 8.61
C GLY A 113 -4.59 18.28 9.23
N LEU A 114 -4.07 17.63 10.27
CA LEU A 114 -4.72 16.47 10.90
C LEU A 114 -6.13 16.79 11.46
N ASN A 115 -6.32 17.97 12.06
CA ASN A 115 -7.64 18.46 12.48
C ASN A 115 -8.59 18.67 11.29
N GLY A 116 -8.08 19.20 10.18
CA GLY A 116 -8.85 19.39 8.96
C GLY A 116 -9.26 18.06 8.32
N ALA A 117 -8.36 17.07 8.31
CA ALA A 117 -8.63 15.72 7.85
C ALA A 117 -9.68 15.01 8.71
N SER A 118 -9.57 15.11 10.05
CA SER A 118 -10.55 14.56 10.99
C SER A 118 -11.95 15.14 10.74
N ARG A 119 -12.08 16.47 10.74
CA ARG A 119 -13.37 17.16 10.55
C ARG A 119 -14.04 16.80 9.22
N ARG A 120 -13.28 16.79 8.12
CA ARG A 120 -13.80 16.57 6.76
C ARG A 120 -14.10 15.11 6.45
N SER A 121 -13.35 14.17 7.03
CA SER A 121 -13.61 12.73 6.87
C SER A 121 -14.69 12.22 7.84
N GLY A 122 -14.96 12.96 8.91
CA GLY A 122 -15.83 12.54 10.00
C GLY A 122 -15.25 11.35 10.78
N VAL A 123 -13.91 11.24 10.81
CA VAL A 123 -13.17 10.31 11.69
C VAL A 123 -12.76 11.07 12.94
N PRO A 124 -13.06 10.56 14.15
CA PRO A 124 -12.60 11.19 15.39
C PRO A 124 -11.09 11.35 15.43
N ARG A 125 -10.61 12.45 16.03
CA ARG A 125 -9.18 12.74 16.14
C ARG A 125 -8.43 11.63 16.87
N SER A 126 -9.01 11.10 17.94
CA SER A 126 -8.47 9.97 18.71
C SER A 126 -8.22 8.72 17.87
N VAL A 127 -9.11 8.40 16.93
CA VAL A 127 -8.93 7.26 16.01
C VAL A 127 -7.74 7.50 15.09
N LEU A 128 -7.59 8.72 14.56
CA LEU A 128 -6.43 9.05 13.71
C LEU A 128 -5.12 9.03 14.50
N ASP A 129 -5.12 9.53 15.73
CA ASP A 129 -3.94 9.50 16.60
C ASP A 129 -3.55 8.05 16.95
N GLN A 130 -4.51 7.17 17.24
CA GLN A 130 -4.27 5.75 17.47
C GLN A 130 -3.65 5.07 16.24
N LEU A 131 -4.21 5.34 15.05
CA LEU A 131 -3.67 4.81 13.79
C LEU A 131 -2.26 5.34 13.53
N MET A 132 -2.02 6.62 13.80
CA MET A 132 -0.69 7.21 13.67
C MET A 132 0.31 6.55 14.62
N GLN A 133 -0.06 6.29 15.88
CA GLN A 133 0.78 5.60 16.86
C GLN A 133 1.15 4.18 16.41
N TRP A 134 0.19 3.41 15.87
CA TRP A 134 0.49 2.11 15.26
C TRP A 134 1.35 2.24 13.99
N GLY A 135 1.20 3.35 13.27
CA GLY A 135 1.91 3.70 12.05
C GLY A 135 3.39 4.03 12.23
N GLN A 136 3.76 4.62 13.36
CA GLN A 136 5.13 5.08 13.64
C GLN A 136 6.17 3.95 13.65
N GLN A 137 5.73 2.70 13.85
CA GLN A 137 6.60 1.52 13.84
C GLN A 137 6.85 0.95 12.44
N ARG A 138 6.37 1.61 11.38
CA ARG A 138 6.56 1.12 10.01
C ARG A 138 8.04 1.14 9.60
N PRO A 139 8.50 0.15 8.82
CA PRO A 139 9.86 0.16 8.29
C PRO A 139 10.07 1.42 7.43
N GLY A 140 11.19 2.11 7.65
CA GLY A 140 11.49 3.37 6.95
C GLY A 140 10.71 4.58 7.45
N ALA A 141 10.06 4.52 8.62
CA ALA A 141 9.58 5.71 9.30
C ALA A 141 10.76 6.64 9.63
N SER A 142 10.67 7.90 9.24
CA SER A 142 11.64 8.92 9.66
C SER A 142 11.27 9.39 11.07
N LEU A 143 12.20 9.30 12.03
CA LEU A 143 12.02 9.70 13.41
C LEU A 143 12.06 11.24 13.56
N TYR A 144 11.22 11.97 12.85
CA TYR A 144 11.00 13.37 13.15
C TYR A 144 9.99 13.48 14.31
N PRO A 145 10.36 14.11 15.44
CA PRO A 145 9.40 14.40 16.49
C PRO A 145 8.34 15.35 15.94
N ILE A 146 7.08 14.90 15.99
CA ILE A 146 5.92 15.75 15.76
C ILE A 146 5.64 16.40 17.13
N GLU A 147 6.17 17.60 17.35
CA GLU A 147 5.85 18.44 18.53
C GLU A 147 4.47 19.12 18.38
#